data_AF-A0A9D6QVG6-F1
#
_entry.id   AF-A0A9D6QVG6-F1
#
_cell.length_a   1.000
_cell.length_b   1.000
_cell.length_c   1.000
_cell.angle_alpha   90.00
_cell.angle_beta   90.00
_cell.angle_gamma   90.00
#
_symmetry.space_group_name_H-M   'P 1'
#
loop_
_entity.id
_entity.type
_entity.pdbx_description
1 polymer ?
#
loop_
_entity_poly.entity_id
_entity_poly.type
_entity_poly.pdbx_seq_one_letter_code
_entity_poly.pdbx_strand_id
1 'polypeptide(L)'
;RLAAFLHVTHVPVKFVFDTGHAHIMGGVAAAFAIMREHIRSTHVHDNDGENDAHLFPNCDRPGGIDWKQTMELLRSGQDRLPLLLELREAPEMEQPLDEIRAVFDRLESL
;
A
#
# COMPACT_ATOMS: atom_id res chain seq x y z
N ARG A 1 8.40 -16.56 -3.61
CA ARG A 1 9.74 -16.80 -2.99
C ARG A 1 9.71 -16.60 -1.47
N LEU A 2 9.19 -15.49 -0.95
CA LEU A 2 9.11 -15.25 0.51
C LEU A 2 8.18 -16.22 1.27
N ALA A 3 6.99 -16.54 0.72
CA ALA A 3 6.10 -17.55 1.33
C ALA A 3 6.79 -18.93 1.46
N ALA A 4 7.53 -19.35 0.42
CA ALA A 4 8.33 -20.57 0.46
C ALA A 4 9.45 -20.50 1.50
N PHE A 5 10.11 -19.33 1.65
CA PHE A 5 11.12 -19.13 2.69
C PHE A 5 10.53 -19.31 4.10
N LEU A 6 9.36 -18.73 4.40
CA LEU A 6 8.69 -18.93 5.70
C LEU A 6 8.31 -20.39 5.91
N HIS A 7 7.77 -21.04 4.88
CA HIS A 7 7.37 -22.44 4.94
C HIS A 7 8.55 -23.38 5.22
N VAL A 8 9.72 -23.12 4.65
CA VAL A 8 10.90 -23.97 4.86
C VAL A 8 11.60 -23.66 6.19
N THR A 9 11.78 -22.39 6.50
CA THR A 9 12.63 -21.97 7.64
C THR A 9 11.89 -21.89 8.96
N HIS A 10 10.56 -21.77 8.93
CA HIS A 10 9.71 -21.60 10.12
C HIS A 10 10.11 -20.42 11.02
N VAL A 11 10.87 -19.46 10.49
CA VAL A 11 11.26 -18.24 11.21
C VAL A 11 10.00 -17.38 11.43
N PRO A 12 9.76 -16.88 12.66
CA PRO A 12 8.53 -16.17 13.00
C PRO A 12 8.56 -14.69 12.56
N VAL A 13 8.82 -14.44 11.28
CA VAL A 13 8.76 -13.10 10.68
C VAL A 13 7.48 -12.92 9.85
N LYS A 14 7.11 -11.66 9.64
CA LYS A 14 5.92 -11.24 8.91
C LYS A 14 6.32 -10.30 7.77
N PHE A 15 5.41 -10.09 6.83
CA PHE A 15 5.62 -9.24 5.67
C PHE A 15 5.15 -7.80 5.92
N VAL A 16 5.83 -6.88 5.27
CA VAL A 16 5.31 -5.54 4.98
C VAL A 16 4.68 -5.63 3.58
N PHE A 17 3.41 -5.27 3.48
CA PHE A 17 2.72 -5.24 2.21
C PHE A 17 2.83 -3.85 1.58
N ASP A 18 3.52 -3.77 0.46
CA ASP A 18 3.75 -2.53 -0.27
C ASP A 18 2.75 -2.43 -1.44
N THR A 19 1.88 -1.42 -1.37
CA THR A 19 0.83 -1.19 -2.38
C THR A 19 1.40 -0.79 -3.74
N GLY A 20 2.42 0.05 -3.79
CA GLY A 20 2.97 0.53 -5.04
C GLY A 20 3.82 -0.52 -5.75
N HIS A 21 4.65 -1.28 -5.01
CA HIS A 21 5.38 -2.40 -5.60
C HIS A 21 4.41 -3.47 -6.12
N ALA A 22 3.34 -3.75 -5.39
CA ALA A 22 2.32 -4.69 -5.85
C ALA A 22 1.65 -4.23 -7.14
N HIS A 23 1.38 -2.93 -7.29
CA HIS A 23 0.78 -2.35 -8.50
C HIS A 23 1.68 -2.51 -9.73
N ILE A 24 2.98 -2.21 -9.61
CA ILE A 24 3.95 -2.33 -10.72
C ILE A 24 4.16 -3.78 -11.15
N MET A 25 4.13 -4.72 -10.19
CA MET A 25 4.48 -6.10 -10.47
C MET A 25 3.33 -6.89 -11.10
N GLY A 26 2.28 -7.15 -10.33
CA GLY A 26 1.25 -8.14 -10.72
C GLY A 26 -0.16 -7.79 -10.25
N GLY A 27 -0.35 -6.56 -9.74
CA GLY A 27 -1.59 -6.07 -9.19
C GLY A 27 -1.71 -6.26 -7.68
N VAL A 28 -2.29 -5.24 -7.03
CA VAL A 28 -2.47 -5.18 -5.58
C VAL A 28 -3.28 -6.37 -5.05
N ALA A 29 -4.41 -6.68 -5.67
CA ALA A 29 -5.28 -7.78 -5.24
C ALA A 29 -4.60 -9.15 -5.30
N ALA A 30 -3.86 -9.43 -6.38
CA ALA A 30 -3.17 -10.69 -6.56
C ALA A 30 -2.03 -10.86 -5.53
N ALA A 31 -1.24 -9.81 -5.31
CA ALA A 31 -0.19 -9.83 -4.30
C ALA A 31 -0.76 -9.99 -2.89
N PHE A 32 -1.83 -9.26 -2.56
CA PHE A 32 -2.49 -9.35 -1.26
C PHE A 32 -3.01 -10.76 -0.99
N ALA A 33 -3.66 -11.40 -1.96
CA ALA A 33 -4.15 -12.77 -1.82
C ALA A 33 -3.06 -13.78 -1.44
N ILE A 34 -1.84 -13.60 -1.96
CA ILE A 34 -0.69 -14.46 -1.67
C ILE A 34 -0.11 -14.18 -0.27
N MET A 35 -0.13 -12.91 0.16
CA MET A 35 0.60 -12.46 1.35
C MET A 35 -0.26 -12.40 2.62
N ARG A 36 -1.60 -12.30 2.50
CA ARG A 36 -2.54 -11.90 3.56
C ARG A 36 -2.39 -12.59 4.92
N GLU A 37 -2.00 -13.85 4.96
CA GLU A 37 -1.83 -14.60 6.22
C GLU A 37 -0.60 -14.18 7.04
N HIS A 38 0.35 -13.49 6.38
CA HIS A 38 1.63 -13.12 6.95
C HIS A 38 1.88 -11.61 6.96
N ILE A 39 0.92 -10.76 6.57
CA ILE A 39 1.08 -9.29 6.61
C ILE A 39 1.00 -8.80 8.05
N ARG A 40 1.89 -7.88 8.44
CA ARG A 40 1.87 -7.21 9.76
C ARG A 40 1.92 -5.69 9.68
N SER A 41 2.42 -5.14 8.57
CA SER A 41 2.47 -3.72 8.29
C SER A 41 2.21 -3.48 6.80
N THR A 42 1.98 -2.23 6.42
CA THR A 42 1.90 -1.81 5.02
C THR A 42 2.91 -0.72 4.73
N HIS A 43 3.22 -0.51 3.46
CA HIS A 43 3.67 0.76 2.90
C HIS A 43 2.64 1.19 1.85
N VAL A 44 2.17 2.42 1.99
CA VAL A 44 1.02 2.95 1.25
C VAL A 44 1.47 4.14 0.43
N HIS A 45 1.43 3.95 -0.88
CA HIS A 45 1.68 4.99 -1.87
C HIS A 45 1.15 4.56 -3.23
N ASP A 46 1.02 5.49 -4.15
CA ASP A 46 0.50 5.27 -5.49
C ASP A 46 1.60 5.36 -6.56
N ASN A 47 1.29 4.89 -7.76
CA ASN A 47 2.10 5.05 -8.96
C ASN A 47 1.30 4.77 -10.24
N ASP A 48 1.95 4.94 -11.39
CA ASP A 48 1.41 4.74 -12.74
C ASP A 48 1.40 3.27 -13.20
N GLY A 49 1.85 2.33 -12.36
CA GLY A 49 2.03 0.91 -12.71
C GLY A 49 3.35 0.58 -13.40
N GLU A 50 4.22 1.57 -13.64
CA GLU A 50 5.53 1.39 -14.27
C GLU A 50 6.68 1.79 -13.34
N ASN A 51 6.53 2.93 -12.66
CA ASN A 51 7.58 3.58 -11.87
C ASN A 51 7.26 3.56 -10.38
N ASP A 52 8.26 3.35 -9.54
CA ASP A 52 8.09 3.45 -8.08
C ASP A 52 8.06 4.92 -7.61
N ALA A 53 6.99 5.62 -7.99
CA ALA A 53 6.92 7.07 -7.93
C ALA A 53 6.57 7.64 -6.54
N HIS A 54 6.11 6.79 -5.60
CA HIS A 54 5.69 7.19 -4.26
C HIS A 54 4.68 8.37 -4.26
N LEU A 55 3.70 8.29 -5.15
CA LEU A 55 2.67 9.32 -5.31
C LEU A 55 1.66 9.27 -4.16
N PHE A 56 0.97 10.38 -3.95
CA PHE A 56 -0.11 10.49 -2.97
C PHE A 56 -1.34 9.72 -3.48
N PRO A 57 -1.89 8.78 -2.70
CA PRO A 57 -3.16 8.11 -3.00
C PRO A 57 -4.32 9.08 -3.22
N ASN A 58 -5.16 8.84 -4.23
CA ASN A 58 -6.37 9.63 -4.51
C ASN A 58 -6.15 11.16 -4.43
N CYS A 59 -5.10 11.66 -5.07
CA CYS A 59 -4.84 13.08 -5.23
C CYS A 59 -5.01 13.49 -6.71
N ASP A 60 -4.94 14.79 -7.01
CA ASP A 60 -5.11 15.32 -8.36
C ASP A 60 -3.97 14.97 -9.35
N ARG A 61 -3.03 14.10 -8.93
CA ARG A 61 -1.97 13.56 -9.80
C ARG A 61 -2.29 12.14 -10.27
N PRO A 62 -1.80 11.75 -11.45
CA PRO A 62 -2.08 10.43 -12.01
C PRO A 62 -1.39 9.34 -11.18
N GLY A 63 -2.16 8.72 -10.30
CA GLY A 63 -1.93 7.36 -9.81
C GLY A 63 -2.73 6.35 -10.63
N GLY A 64 -2.64 5.07 -10.28
CA GLY A 64 -3.33 4.00 -10.99
C GLY A 64 -3.91 2.91 -10.09
N ILE A 65 -3.64 2.97 -8.78
CA ILE A 65 -4.16 1.99 -7.84
C ILE A 65 -5.67 2.20 -7.61
N ASP A 66 -6.45 1.11 -7.71
CA ASP A 66 -7.83 1.09 -7.23
C ASP A 66 -7.85 1.11 -5.69
N TRP A 67 -7.89 2.31 -5.13
CA TRP A 67 -7.86 2.52 -3.68
C TRP A 67 -9.10 2.00 -2.97
N LYS A 68 -10.25 1.96 -3.63
CA LYS A 68 -11.47 1.41 -3.02
C LYS A 68 -11.29 -0.09 -2.80
N GLN A 69 -10.94 -0.83 -3.85
CA GLN A 69 -10.66 -2.27 -3.72
C GLN A 69 -9.50 -2.53 -2.76
N THR A 70 -8.44 -1.71 -2.82
CA THR A 70 -7.27 -1.87 -1.95
C THR A 70 -7.64 -1.71 -0.48
N MET A 71 -8.41 -0.68 -0.12
CA MET A 71 -8.84 -0.47 1.27
C MET A 71 -9.80 -1.57 1.75
N GLU A 72 -10.70 -2.07 0.90
CA GLU A 72 -11.54 -3.24 1.20
C GLU A 72 -10.69 -4.48 1.53
N LEU A 73 -9.62 -4.72 0.75
CA LEU A 73 -8.69 -5.83 0.99
C LEU A 73 -7.90 -5.66 2.29
N LEU A 74 -7.30 -4.50 2.52
CA LEU A 74 -6.51 -4.21 3.72
C LEU A 74 -7.33 -4.35 5.01
N ARG A 75 -8.65 -4.13 4.92
CA ARG A 75 -9.61 -4.30 6.04
C ARG A 75 -10.20 -5.69 6.17
N SER A 76 -10.02 -6.56 5.18
CA SER A 76 -10.57 -7.93 5.19
C SER A 76 -9.85 -8.89 6.17
N GLY A 77 -8.74 -8.47 6.75
CA GLY A 77 -7.96 -9.24 7.71
C GLY A 77 -8.56 -9.23 9.13
N GLN A 78 -8.12 -10.18 9.97
CA GLN A 78 -8.53 -10.23 11.38
C GLN A 78 -7.91 -9.10 12.20
N ASP A 79 -6.68 -8.71 11.87
CA ASP A 79 -5.97 -7.60 12.49
C ASP A 79 -6.11 -6.34 11.64
N ARG A 80 -6.31 -5.19 12.30
CA ARG A 80 -6.26 -3.90 11.62
C ARG A 80 -4.81 -3.61 11.21
N LEU A 81 -4.56 -3.63 9.90
CA LEU A 81 -3.26 -3.26 9.34
C LEU A 81 -3.05 -1.74 9.49
N PRO A 82 -1.84 -1.28 9.88
CA PRO A 82 -1.54 0.15 9.87
C PRO A 82 -1.48 0.65 8.43
N LEU A 83 -1.86 1.90 8.20
CA LEU A 83 -1.58 2.62 6.95
C LEU A 83 -0.32 3.46 7.17
N LEU A 84 0.81 3.04 6.62
CA LEU A 84 2.06 3.81 6.67
C LEU A 84 2.28 4.47 5.32
N LEU A 85 2.08 5.78 5.24
CA LEU A 85 2.26 6.54 4.02
C LEU A 85 3.77 6.71 3.70
N GLU A 86 4.21 6.26 2.54
CA GLU A 86 5.58 6.46 2.03
C GLU A 86 5.56 7.36 0.80
N LEU A 87 5.66 8.66 1.00
CA LEU A 87 5.35 9.65 -0.03
C LEU A 87 6.58 10.47 -0.42
N ARG A 88 6.76 10.72 -1.71
CA ARG A 88 7.79 11.62 -2.24
C ARG A 88 7.29 13.07 -2.19
N GLU A 89 8.22 13.99 -1.94
CA GLU A 89 7.93 15.43 -2.01
C GLU A 89 7.35 15.83 -3.37
N ALA A 90 6.41 16.76 -3.29
CA ALA A 90 5.66 17.29 -4.40
C ALA A 90 5.92 18.80 -4.50
N PRO A 91 6.82 19.26 -5.39
CA PRO A 91 7.23 20.66 -5.41
C PRO A 91 6.09 21.67 -5.59
N GLU A 92 5.06 21.29 -6.36
CA GLU A 92 3.87 22.11 -6.63
C GLU A 92 2.85 22.12 -5.48
N MET A 93 3.08 21.35 -4.41
CA MET A 93 2.16 21.21 -3.28
C MET A 93 2.50 22.22 -2.19
N GLU A 94 1.65 23.25 -2.04
CA GLU A 94 1.90 24.33 -1.08
C GLU A 94 1.85 23.86 0.39
N GLN A 95 0.97 22.91 0.72
CA GLN A 95 0.74 22.44 2.09
C GLN A 95 0.82 20.91 2.20
N PRO A 96 2.03 20.32 2.10
CA PRO A 96 2.20 18.88 2.00
C PRO A 96 1.74 18.13 3.25
N LEU A 97 1.91 18.69 4.44
CA LEU A 97 1.48 18.03 5.69
C LEU A 97 -0.04 17.97 5.83
N ASP A 98 -0.75 19.02 5.40
CA ASP A 98 -2.21 19.02 5.39
C ASP A 98 -2.74 18.04 4.36
N GLU A 99 -2.10 17.95 3.20
CA GLU A 99 -2.48 16.96 2.19
C GLU A 99 -2.23 15.52 2.66
N ILE A 100 -1.12 15.24 3.34
CA ILE A 100 -0.85 13.92 3.94
C ILE A 100 -2.01 13.52 4.89
N ARG A 101 -2.45 14.45 5.74
CA ARG A 101 -3.57 14.20 6.65
C ARG A 101 -4.88 13.99 5.89
N ALA A 102 -5.16 14.82 4.90
CA ALA A 102 -6.36 14.70 4.08
C ALA A 102 -6.40 13.38 3.30
N VAL A 103 -5.28 12.94 2.74
CA VAL A 103 -5.14 11.63 2.09
C VAL A 103 -5.42 10.49 3.08
N PHE A 104 -4.83 10.57 4.27
CA PHE A 104 -5.05 9.56 5.30
C PHE A 104 -6.54 9.45 5.66
N ASP A 105 -7.19 10.58 5.90
CA ASP A 105 -8.62 10.64 6.22
C ASP A 105 -9.48 10.11 5.06
N ARG A 106 -9.15 10.46 3.81
CA ARG A 106 -9.84 9.93 2.62
C ARG A 106 -9.72 8.41 2.53
N LEU A 107 -8.51 7.86 2.68
CA LEU A 107 -8.30 6.41 2.69
C LEU A 107 -9.08 5.73 3.82
N GLU A 108 -9.09 6.31 5.03
CA GLU A 108 -9.86 5.79 6.16
C GLU A 108 -11.39 5.87 5.94
N SER A 109 -11.87 6.70 5.02
CA SER A 109 -13.30 6.80 4.69
C SER A 109 -13.80 5.87 3.58
N LEU A 110 -12.90 5.26 2.80
CA LEU A 110 -13.22 4.31 1.73
C LEU A 110 -13.63 2.96 2.30
#